data_AF-A0A7S1WLY7-F1
#
_entry.id   AF-A0A7S1WLY7-F1
#
_cell.length_a   1.000
_cell.length_b   1.000
_cell.length_c   1.000
_cell.angle_alpha   90.00
_cell.angle_beta   90.00
_cell.angle_gamma   90.00
#
_symmetry.space_group_name_H-M   'P 1'
#
loop_
_entity.id
_entity.type
_entity.pdbx_description
1 polymer ?
#
loop_
_entity_poly.entity_id
_entity_poly.type
_entity_poly.pdbx_seq_one_letter_code
_entity_poly.pdbx_strand_id
1 'polypeptide(L)'
;GVRRLLALLLESGLSAMAVWGAWGAQELDCSPATLRFKLPQLENAFVASRADLLVGRGKFVAVVGFLMALAALLINLEVRKYMDPGQHRNEAAFSSARMAIYVTVVVLVLYVALYAFLSVYRLARWNAYLLESVVVAFTIVQLLNVLLASPFHITGLRGYDARAAYGDHNGCTHNSDTQLLLLIDAIVTTAHLAIPCRWCSVFPLEVLAVLMYGAVVATGATAEAGRKSALPF
;
A
#
# COMPACT_ATOMS: atom_id res chain seq x y z
N GLY A 1 -3.63 19.38 -18.58
CA GLY A 1 -2.67 18.26 -18.68
C GLY A 1 -3.13 17.06 -17.87
N VAL A 2 -2.92 17.08 -16.55
CA VAL A 2 -3.11 15.94 -15.64
C VAL A 2 -4.50 15.28 -15.69
N ARG A 3 -5.59 16.06 -15.70
CA ARG A 3 -6.96 15.50 -15.80
C ARG A 3 -7.20 14.68 -17.07
N ARG A 4 -6.63 15.13 -18.21
CA ARG A 4 -6.78 14.45 -19.52
C ARG A 4 -5.92 13.19 -19.58
N LEU A 5 -4.75 13.21 -18.94
CA LEU A 5 -3.89 12.04 -18.80
C LEU A 5 -4.53 10.96 -17.92
N LEU A 6 -5.11 11.34 -16.77
CA LEU A 6 -5.84 10.43 -15.89
C LEU A 6 -7.05 9.79 -16.58
N ALA A 7 -7.82 10.57 -17.35
CA ALA A 7 -8.94 10.05 -18.12
C ALA A 7 -8.50 9.03 -19.17
N LEU A 8 -7.43 9.32 -19.92
CA LEU A 8 -6.88 8.40 -20.93
C LEU A 8 -6.32 7.11 -20.31
N LEU A 9 -5.63 7.21 -19.17
CA LEU A 9 -5.12 6.04 -18.45
C LEU A 9 -6.27 5.15 -17.95
N LEU A 10 -7.34 5.76 -17.42
CA LEU A 10 -8.54 5.04 -17.00
C LEU A 10 -9.23 4.35 -18.19
N GLU A 11 -9.42 5.06 -19.31
CA GLU A 11 -10.03 4.48 -20.52
C GLU A 11 -9.19 3.34 -21.10
N SER A 12 -7.87 3.50 -21.20
CA SER A 12 -6.97 2.45 -21.71
C SER A 12 -6.90 1.24 -20.78
N GLY A 13 -6.91 1.45 -19.46
CA GLY A 13 -6.91 0.38 -18.48
C GLY A 13 -8.21 -0.42 -18.53
N LEU A 14 -9.35 0.27 -18.57
CA LEU A 14 -10.67 -0.36 -18.63
C LEU A 14 -10.87 -1.16 -19.93
N SER A 15 -10.39 -0.65 -21.06
CA SER A 15 -10.49 -1.35 -22.34
C SER A 15 -9.56 -2.56 -22.43
N ALA A 16 -8.32 -2.48 -21.93
CA ALA A 16 -7.43 -3.63 -21.82
C ALA A 16 -8.02 -4.73 -20.92
N MET A 17 -8.61 -4.34 -19.78
CA MET A 17 -9.30 -5.27 -18.87
C MET A 17 -10.54 -5.91 -19.51
N ALA A 18 -11.31 -5.15 -20.29
CA ALA A 18 -12.47 -5.69 -20.99
C ALA A 18 -12.07 -6.75 -22.02
N VAL A 19 -10.97 -6.54 -22.76
CA VAL A 19 -10.45 -7.49 -23.74
C VAL A 19 -9.89 -8.75 -23.06
N TRP A 20 -9.09 -8.60 -22.01
CA TRP A 20 -8.56 -9.73 -21.25
C TRP A 20 -9.66 -10.54 -20.55
N GLY A 21 -10.62 -9.85 -19.93
CA GLY A 21 -11.77 -10.48 -19.29
C GLY A 21 -12.65 -11.23 -20.29
N ALA A 22 -12.88 -10.68 -21.49
CA ALA A 22 -13.67 -11.34 -22.53
C ALA A 22 -12.99 -12.60 -23.08
N TRP A 23 -11.67 -12.55 -23.30
CA TRP A 23 -10.92 -13.69 -23.84
C TRP A 23 -10.86 -14.85 -22.83
N GLY A 24 -10.50 -14.57 -21.57
CA GLY A 24 -10.47 -15.59 -20.51
C GLY A 24 -11.85 -16.15 -20.14
N ALA A 25 -12.90 -15.34 -20.23
CA ALA A 25 -14.27 -15.77 -19.95
C ALA A 25 -14.82 -16.78 -20.94
N GLN A 26 -14.40 -16.68 -22.21
CA GLN A 26 -14.92 -17.50 -23.29
C GLN A 26 -14.35 -18.92 -23.25
N GLU A 27 -13.09 -19.08 -22.87
CA GLU A 27 -12.44 -20.40 -22.72
C GLU A 27 -12.77 -21.11 -21.40
N LEU A 28 -12.96 -20.35 -20.30
CA LEU A 28 -13.10 -20.92 -18.95
C LEU A 28 -14.54 -20.96 -18.42
N ASP A 29 -15.53 -20.61 -19.27
CA ASP A 29 -16.94 -20.42 -18.90
C ASP A 29 -17.12 -19.62 -17.59
N CYS A 30 -16.38 -18.51 -17.51
CA CYS A 30 -16.34 -17.66 -16.32
C CYS A 30 -16.93 -16.27 -16.60
N SER A 31 -17.27 -15.53 -15.54
CA SER A 31 -17.74 -14.15 -15.66
C SER A 31 -16.58 -13.22 -16.03
N PRO A 32 -16.66 -12.41 -17.11
CA PRO A 32 -15.57 -11.55 -17.57
C PRO A 32 -15.09 -10.55 -16.51
N ALA A 33 -16.02 -10.04 -15.69
CA ALA A 33 -15.73 -9.02 -14.70
C ALA A 33 -15.12 -9.56 -13.40
N THR A 34 -15.44 -10.81 -13.04
CA THR A 34 -15.08 -11.38 -11.73
C THR A 34 -14.18 -12.60 -11.83
N LEU A 35 -13.98 -13.13 -13.04
CA LEU A 35 -13.30 -14.40 -13.34
C LEU A 35 -13.81 -15.56 -12.47
N ARG A 36 -15.12 -15.53 -12.15
CA ARG A 36 -15.82 -16.58 -11.39
C ARG A 36 -16.40 -17.60 -12.33
N PHE A 37 -16.27 -18.88 -11.99
CA PHE A 37 -16.96 -19.92 -12.74
C PHE A 37 -18.48 -19.73 -12.60
N LYS A 38 -19.22 -19.86 -13.71
CA LYS A 38 -20.69 -19.76 -13.67
C LYS A 38 -21.33 -20.88 -12.85
N LEU A 39 -20.70 -22.06 -12.84
CA LEU A 39 -21.13 -23.22 -12.10
C LEU A 39 -20.67 -23.15 -10.63
N PRO A 40 -21.58 -23.08 -9.64
CA PRO A 40 -21.23 -22.93 -8.23
C PRO A 40 -20.36 -24.07 -7.67
N GLN A 41 -20.48 -25.28 -8.22
CA GLN A 41 -19.73 -26.46 -7.79
C GLN A 41 -18.25 -26.35 -8.16
N LEU A 42 -17.95 -25.93 -9.39
CA LEU A 42 -16.58 -25.68 -9.85
C LEU A 42 -15.94 -24.53 -9.08
N GLU A 43 -16.70 -23.46 -8.86
CA GLU A 43 -16.27 -22.32 -8.05
C GLU A 43 -15.92 -22.75 -6.62
N ASN A 44 -16.78 -23.52 -5.96
CA ASN A 44 -16.52 -24.01 -4.60
C ASN A 44 -15.31 -24.96 -4.55
N ALA A 45 -15.12 -25.82 -5.55
CA ALA A 45 -13.96 -26.70 -5.64
C ALA A 45 -12.66 -25.91 -5.86
N PHE A 46 -12.68 -24.91 -6.73
CA PHE A 46 -11.55 -23.99 -6.96
C PHE A 46 -11.21 -23.19 -5.70
N VAL A 47 -12.22 -22.69 -5.00
CA VAL A 47 -12.07 -21.97 -3.74
C VAL A 47 -11.45 -22.88 -2.66
N ALA A 48 -11.98 -24.10 -2.52
CA ALA A 48 -11.50 -25.05 -1.52
C ALA A 48 -10.03 -25.44 -1.75
N SER A 49 -9.61 -25.63 -3.00
CA SER A 49 -8.22 -25.99 -3.33
C SER A 49 -7.22 -24.86 -3.04
N ARG A 50 -7.67 -23.59 -3.02
CA ARG A 50 -6.82 -22.42 -2.76
C ARG A 50 -6.84 -21.96 -1.31
N ALA A 51 -7.82 -22.38 -0.51
CA ALA A 51 -7.99 -21.89 0.86
C ALA A 51 -6.73 -22.10 1.73
N ASP A 52 -6.13 -23.29 1.68
CA ASP A 52 -4.92 -23.58 2.46
C ASP A 52 -3.70 -22.76 1.97
N LEU A 53 -3.59 -22.53 0.66
CA LEU A 53 -2.57 -21.64 0.08
C LEU A 53 -2.78 -20.18 0.51
N LEU A 54 -4.03 -19.70 0.50
CA LEU A 54 -4.38 -18.35 0.97
C LEU A 54 -4.03 -18.16 2.45
N VAL A 55 -4.25 -19.16 3.31
CA VAL A 55 -3.84 -19.08 4.72
C VAL A 55 -2.32 -19.00 4.85
N GLY A 56 -1.59 -19.88 4.15
CA GLY A 56 -0.12 -19.88 4.19
C GLY A 56 0.48 -18.57 3.68
N ARG A 57 0.00 -18.08 2.53
CA ARG A 57 0.45 -16.82 1.93
C ARG A 57 -0.03 -15.61 2.71
N GLY A 58 -1.22 -15.65 3.30
CA GLY A 58 -1.72 -14.62 4.21
C GLY A 58 -0.84 -14.49 5.46
N LYS A 59 -0.37 -15.60 6.04
CA LYS A 59 0.58 -15.58 7.16
C LYS A 59 1.92 -14.97 6.75
N PHE A 60 2.40 -15.29 5.55
CA PHE A 60 3.60 -14.66 4.98
C PHE A 60 3.41 -13.13 4.84
N VAL A 61 2.29 -12.68 4.28
CA VAL A 61 1.93 -11.25 4.19
C VAL A 61 1.89 -10.61 5.59
N ALA A 62 1.31 -11.28 6.58
CA ALA A 62 1.25 -10.77 7.95
C ALA A 62 2.63 -10.58 8.58
N VAL A 63 3.53 -11.55 8.39
CA VAL A 63 4.91 -11.49 8.90
C VAL A 63 5.72 -10.40 8.19
N VAL A 64 5.66 -10.33 6.86
CA VAL A 64 6.38 -9.30 6.09
C VAL A 64 5.86 -7.91 6.43
N GLY A 65 4.53 -7.72 6.49
CA GLY A 65 3.92 -6.46 6.88
C GLY A 65 4.32 -6.04 8.30
N PHE A 66 4.32 -6.98 9.25
CA PHE A 66 4.82 -6.73 10.61
C PHE A 66 6.29 -6.27 10.61
N LEU A 67 7.18 -6.96 9.90
CA LEU A 67 8.60 -6.61 9.86
C LEU A 67 8.84 -5.24 9.22
N MET A 68 8.12 -4.92 8.15
CA MET A 68 8.18 -3.60 7.52
C MET A 68 7.67 -2.50 8.46
N ALA A 69 6.54 -2.72 9.13
CA ALA A 69 6.01 -1.76 10.09
C ALA A 69 6.94 -1.59 11.31
N LEU A 70 7.59 -2.67 11.75
CA LEU A 70 8.57 -2.62 12.83
C LEU A 70 9.80 -1.82 12.42
N ALA A 71 10.34 -2.07 11.22
CA ALA A 71 11.45 -1.29 10.68
C ALA A 71 11.10 0.20 10.59
N ALA A 72 9.91 0.52 10.07
CA ALA A 72 9.44 1.90 10.01
C ALA A 72 9.27 2.53 11.40
N LEU A 73 8.80 1.77 12.40
CA LEU A 73 8.69 2.25 13.78
C LEU A 73 10.07 2.58 14.36
N LEU A 74 11.06 1.70 14.17
CA LEU A 74 12.42 1.91 14.65
C LEU A 74 13.05 3.15 14.03
N ILE A 75 12.87 3.35 12.71
CA ILE A 75 13.31 4.56 12.01
C ILE A 75 12.63 5.80 12.60
N ASN A 76 11.32 5.77 12.82
CA ASN A 76 10.58 6.90 13.38
C ASN A 76 10.97 7.23 14.82
N LEU A 77 11.25 6.21 15.65
CA LEU A 77 11.76 6.41 17.01
C LEU A 77 13.14 7.06 17.00
N GLU A 78 13.99 6.67 16.06
CA GLU A 78 15.31 7.26 15.89
C GLU A 78 15.21 8.72 15.42
N VAL A 79 14.41 8.99 14.38
CA VAL A 79 14.11 10.36 13.90
C VAL A 79 13.56 11.24 15.02
N ARG A 80 12.69 10.71 15.88
CA ARG A 80 12.11 11.46 16.99
C ARG A 80 13.15 11.94 18.00
N LYS A 81 14.23 11.19 18.24
CA LYS A 81 15.32 11.61 19.16
C LYS A 81 16.01 12.88 18.67
N TYR A 82 16.16 13.02 17.36
CA TYR A 82 16.75 14.21 16.74
C TYR A 82 15.76 15.37 16.56
N MET A 83 14.49 15.20 16.91
CA MET A 83 13.41 16.17 16.69
C MET A 83 12.84 16.71 18.01
N ASP A 84 13.56 16.55 19.12
CA ASP A 84 13.04 16.92 20.43
C ASP A 84 12.77 18.44 20.50
N PRO A 85 11.58 18.90 20.95
CA PRO A 85 11.19 20.31 20.90
C PRO A 85 12.11 21.25 21.68
N GLY A 86 12.87 20.71 22.64
CA GLY A 86 13.89 21.45 23.37
C GLY A 86 15.11 21.85 22.53
N GLN A 87 15.34 21.19 21.39
CA GLN A 87 16.46 21.47 20.46
C GLN A 87 15.99 22.04 19.11
N HIS A 88 14.77 21.73 18.65
CA HIS A 88 14.28 22.21 17.35
C HIS A 88 12.87 22.83 17.44
N ARG A 89 12.71 24.02 16.84
CA ARG A 89 11.52 24.90 16.91
C ARG A 89 10.31 24.46 16.06
N ASN A 90 10.35 23.31 15.37
CA ASN A 90 9.36 23.01 14.33
C ASN A 90 8.24 22.07 14.83
N GLU A 91 7.19 22.66 15.41
CA GLU A 91 6.03 21.92 15.95
C GLU A 91 5.37 20.98 14.92
N ALA A 92 5.35 21.38 13.64
CA ALA A 92 4.79 20.58 12.56
C ALA A 92 5.54 19.25 12.38
N ALA A 93 6.87 19.28 12.35
CA ALA A 93 7.70 18.09 12.18
C ALA A 93 7.53 17.10 13.33
N PHE A 94 7.49 17.62 14.56
CA PHE A 94 7.30 16.81 15.76
C PHE A 94 5.89 16.20 15.83
N SER A 95 4.86 16.98 15.52
CA SER A 95 3.48 16.51 15.46
C SER A 95 3.30 15.39 14.43
N SER A 96 3.88 15.54 13.24
CA SER A 96 3.81 14.54 12.17
C SER A 96 4.61 13.27 12.49
N ALA A 97 5.80 13.39 13.07
CA ALA A 97 6.58 12.23 13.52
C ALA A 97 5.84 11.43 14.59
N ARG A 98 5.18 12.12 15.52
CA ARG A 98 4.32 11.48 16.54
C ARG A 98 3.14 10.74 15.89
N MET A 99 2.49 11.36 14.91
CA MET A 99 1.40 10.72 14.17
C MET A 99 1.87 9.47 13.42
N ALA A 100 3.02 9.54 12.74
CA ALA A 100 3.62 8.39 12.05
C ALA A 100 3.88 7.23 13.01
N ILE A 101 4.40 7.51 14.22
CA ILE A 101 4.60 6.49 15.26
C ILE A 101 3.26 5.84 15.65
N TYR A 102 2.23 6.63 15.95
CA TYR A 102 0.92 6.06 16.35
C TYR A 102 0.31 5.20 15.26
N VAL A 103 0.32 5.68 14.01
CA VAL A 103 -0.18 4.91 12.86
C VAL A 103 0.59 3.60 12.72
N THR A 104 1.92 3.65 12.80
CA THR A 104 2.76 2.46 12.67
C THR A 104 2.50 1.43 13.78
N VAL A 105 2.29 1.88 15.02
CA VAL A 105 1.93 1.01 16.15
C VAL A 105 0.57 0.35 15.93
N VAL A 106 -0.43 1.09 15.45
CA VAL A 106 -1.74 0.52 15.11
C VAL A 106 -1.60 -0.54 14.02
N VAL A 107 -0.83 -0.26 12.97
CA VAL A 107 -0.58 -1.20 11.87
C VAL A 107 0.13 -2.47 12.36
N LEU A 108 1.10 -2.34 13.27
CA LEU A 108 1.75 -3.50 13.91
C LEU A 108 0.74 -4.38 14.66
N VAL A 109 -0.12 -3.79 15.48
CA VAL A 109 -1.17 -4.52 16.20
C VAL A 109 -2.12 -5.21 15.23
N LEU A 110 -2.49 -4.54 14.14
CA LEU A 110 -3.33 -5.14 13.10
C LEU A 110 -2.65 -6.36 12.46
N TYR A 111 -1.35 -6.33 12.16
CA TYR A 111 -0.65 -7.51 11.61
C TYR A 111 -0.55 -8.67 12.59
N VAL A 112 -0.35 -8.39 13.87
CA VAL A 112 -0.41 -9.42 14.92
C VAL A 112 -1.81 -10.03 14.98
N ALA A 113 -2.85 -9.20 14.92
CA ALA A 113 -4.24 -9.65 14.90
C ALA A 113 -4.55 -10.48 13.64
N LEU A 114 -4.06 -10.08 12.46
CA LEU A 114 -4.18 -10.87 11.24
C LEU A 114 -3.50 -12.23 11.39
N TYR A 115 -2.26 -12.27 11.89
CA TYR A 115 -1.54 -13.52 12.08
C TYR A 115 -2.27 -14.45 13.05
N ALA A 116 -2.79 -13.90 14.16
CA ALA A 116 -3.60 -14.65 15.11
C ALA A 116 -4.89 -15.17 14.47
N PHE A 117 -5.62 -14.33 13.75
CA PHE A 117 -6.84 -14.69 13.02
C PHE A 117 -6.58 -15.84 12.03
N LEU A 118 -5.52 -15.75 11.23
CA LEU A 118 -5.12 -16.79 10.27
C LEU A 118 -4.61 -18.07 10.94
N SER A 119 -4.22 -18.00 12.21
CA SER A 119 -3.77 -19.15 12.99
C SER A 119 -4.93 -19.90 13.65
N VAL A 120 -6.11 -19.28 13.78
CA VAL A 120 -7.33 -19.95 14.23
C VAL A 120 -7.92 -20.76 13.07
N TYR A 121 -7.38 -21.96 12.91
CA TYR A 121 -7.57 -22.89 11.78
C TYR A 121 -9.03 -23.13 11.34
N ARG A 122 -9.99 -23.06 12.27
CA ARG A 122 -11.41 -23.33 11.95
C ARG A 122 -12.09 -22.19 11.20
N LEU A 123 -11.76 -20.92 11.48
CA LEU A 123 -12.44 -19.77 10.87
C LEU A 123 -11.97 -19.50 9.43
N ALA A 124 -10.69 -19.77 9.14
CA ALA A 124 -10.10 -19.46 7.84
C ALA A 124 -10.61 -20.37 6.69
N ARG A 125 -11.13 -21.56 7.01
CA ARG A 125 -11.67 -22.50 6.00
C ARG A 125 -13.13 -22.27 5.63
N TRP A 126 -13.85 -21.43 6.38
CA TRP A 126 -15.31 -21.31 6.22
C TRP A 126 -15.72 -20.35 5.09
N ASN A 127 -14.86 -19.42 4.70
CA ASN A 127 -15.14 -18.52 3.58
C ASN A 127 -13.86 -17.97 2.94
N ALA A 128 -13.41 -18.58 1.84
CA ALA A 128 -12.19 -18.12 1.17
C ALA A 128 -12.34 -16.72 0.54
N TYR A 129 -13.56 -16.29 0.18
CA TYR A 129 -13.78 -14.94 -0.33
C TYR A 129 -13.52 -13.89 0.76
N LEU A 130 -13.99 -14.17 1.98
CA LEU A 130 -13.71 -13.32 3.13
C LEU A 130 -12.21 -13.31 3.40
N LEU A 131 -11.56 -14.47 3.36
CA LEU A 131 -10.11 -14.59 3.55
C LEU A 131 -9.31 -13.78 2.52
N GLU A 132 -9.67 -13.91 1.24
CA GLU A 132 -9.08 -13.16 0.14
C GLU A 132 -9.25 -11.65 0.37
N SER A 133 -10.47 -11.22 0.71
CA SER A 133 -10.80 -9.82 0.97
C SER A 133 -10.01 -9.26 2.16
N VAL A 134 -9.87 -10.05 3.24
CA VAL A 134 -9.07 -9.68 4.40
C VAL A 134 -7.60 -9.51 4.01
N VAL A 135 -7.01 -10.47 3.31
CA VAL A 135 -5.59 -10.39 2.90
C VAL A 135 -5.34 -9.17 1.99
N VAL A 136 -6.24 -8.92 1.02
CA VAL A 136 -6.17 -7.73 0.16
C VAL A 136 -6.29 -6.44 0.99
N ALA A 137 -7.26 -6.36 1.90
CA ALA A 137 -7.44 -5.19 2.76
C ALA A 137 -6.19 -4.91 3.61
N PHE A 138 -5.53 -5.96 4.11
CA PHE A 138 -4.27 -5.82 4.84
C PHE A 138 -3.10 -5.42 3.96
N THR A 139 -3.12 -5.76 2.68
CA THR A 139 -2.10 -5.30 1.72
C THR A 139 -2.32 -3.83 1.38
N ILE A 140 -3.58 -3.39 1.29
CA ILE A 140 -3.95 -1.96 1.22
C ILE A 140 -3.48 -1.20 2.46
N VAL A 141 -3.68 -1.75 3.67
CA VAL A 141 -3.15 -1.17 4.90
C VAL A 141 -1.62 -1.07 4.86
N GLN A 142 -0.91 -2.07 4.33
CA GLN A 142 0.55 -2.01 4.15
C GLN A 142 0.94 -0.85 3.24
N LEU A 143 0.24 -0.70 2.13
CA LEU A 143 0.51 0.34 1.15
C LEU A 143 0.33 1.72 1.77
N LEU A 144 -0.81 1.95 2.45
CA LEU A 144 -1.06 3.18 3.20
C LEU A 144 0.00 3.43 4.28
N ASN A 145 0.46 2.37 4.96
CA ASN A 145 1.50 2.48 5.96
C ASN A 145 2.84 2.96 5.37
N VAL A 146 3.20 2.60 4.13
CA VAL A 146 4.43 3.15 3.49
C VAL A 146 4.37 4.68 3.42
N LEU A 147 3.22 5.24 3.08
CA LEU A 147 3.02 6.68 3.01
C LEU A 147 2.96 7.32 4.39
N LEU A 148 2.14 6.75 5.29
CA LEU A 148 1.85 7.33 6.60
C LEU A 148 2.96 7.08 7.63
N ALA A 149 3.82 6.08 7.43
CA ALA A 149 4.97 5.87 8.30
C ALA A 149 6.13 6.83 7.98
N SER A 150 6.04 7.65 6.93
CA SER A 150 7.02 8.69 6.64
C SER A 150 6.54 10.05 7.17
N PRO A 151 7.20 10.62 8.21
CA PRO A 151 6.84 11.92 8.76
C PRO A 151 6.89 13.05 7.72
N PHE A 152 7.81 12.93 6.75
CA PHE A 152 7.97 13.88 5.65
C PHE A 152 6.70 13.93 4.79
N HIS A 153 6.23 12.77 4.32
CA HIS A 153 5.02 12.69 3.50
C HIS A 153 3.76 13.09 4.27
N ILE A 154 3.61 12.66 5.54
CA ILE A 154 2.50 13.10 6.39
C ILE A 154 2.46 14.63 6.52
N THR A 155 3.62 15.27 6.65
CA THR A 155 3.68 16.73 6.84
C THR A 155 3.16 17.47 5.61
N GLY A 156 3.53 17.02 4.42
CA GLY A 156 2.98 17.56 3.17
C GLY A 156 1.50 17.27 2.99
N LEU A 157 1.03 16.07 3.34
CA LEU A 157 -0.41 15.74 3.33
C LEU A 157 -1.24 16.60 4.28
N ARG A 158 -0.63 17.09 5.36
CA ARG A 158 -1.25 18.04 6.29
C ARG A 158 -1.21 19.50 5.81
N GLY A 159 -0.63 19.76 4.63
CA GLY A 159 -0.53 21.09 4.04
C GLY A 159 0.62 21.93 4.55
N TYR A 160 1.54 21.36 5.33
CA TYR A 160 2.76 22.07 5.74
C TYR A 160 3.86 21.90 4.69
N ASP A 161 4.76 22.87 4.61
CA ASP A 161 5.98 22.72 3.82
C ASP A 161 6.92 21.70 4.49
N ALA A 162 6.92 20.48 3.96
CA ALA A 162 7.74 19.38 4.46
C ALA A 162 9.25 19.69 4.39
N ARG A 163 9.70 20.51 3.43
CA ARG A 163 11.12 20.90 3.36
C ARG A 163 11.48 21.89 4.44
N ALA A 164 10.65 22.90 4.66
CA ALA A 164 10.85 23.82 5.78
C ALA A 164 10.77 23.11 7.14
N ALA A 165 9.91 22.08 7.24
CA ALA A 165 9.71 21.30 8.45
C ALA A 165 10.94 20.47 8.86
N TYR A 166 11.56 19.78 7.90
CA TYR A 166 12.64 18.82 8.18
C TYR A 166 14.03 19.28 7.68
N GLY A 167 14.10 20.37 6.93
CA GLY A 167 15.33 20.90 6.33
C GLY A 167 16.03 19.93 5.37
N ASP A 168 17.27 20.28 5.02
CA ASP A 168 18.22 19.38 4.33
C ASP A 168 18.95 18.44 5.31
N HIS A 169 18.44 18.26 6.54
CA HIS A 169 19.05 17.33 7.48
C HIS A 169 19.15 15.94 6.85
N ASN A 170 20.29 15.28 7.03
CA ASN A 170 20.66 13.99 6.42
C ASN A 170 19.66 12.85 6.67
N GLY A 171 18.59 13.05 7.45
CA GLY A 171 17.43 12.15 7.53
C GLY A 171 16.40 12.30 6.39
N CYS A 172 16.39 13.42 5.66
CA CYS A 172 15.49 13.68 4.52
C CYS A 172 16.00 13.12 3.18
N THR A 173 17.30 12.85 3.06
CA THR A 173 17.88 12.17 1.88
C THR A 173 17.36 10.74 1.71
N HIS A 174 16.80 10.15 2.78
CA HIS A 174 16.10 8.86 2.78
C HIS A 174 14.62 8.95 2.40
N ASN A 175 14.10 10.12 1.99
CA ASN A 175 12.72 10.27 1.52
C ASN A 175 12.68 10.57 0.01
N SER A 176 13.42 9.82 -0.81
CA SER A 176 13.36 10.00 -2.25
C SER A 176 12.09 9.41 -2.83
N ASP A 177 11.50 10.09 -3.82
CA ASP A 177 10.34 9.63 -4.57
C ASP A 177 10.58 8.23 -5.16
N THR A 178 11.83 7.95 -5.56
CA THR A 178 12.28 6.64 -6.03
C THR A 178 12.07 5.54 -4.98
N GLN A 179 12.44 5.76 -3.71
CA GLN A 179 12.25 4.76 -2.66
C GLN A 179 10.78 4.50 -2.36
N LEU A 180 9.96 5.56 -2.33
CA LEU A 180 8.51 5.43 -2.17
C LEU A 180 7.90 4.61 -3.31
N LEU A 181 8.25 4.93 -4.56
CA LEU A 181 7.76 4.22 -5.75
C LEU A 181 8.21 2.75 -5.75
N LEU A 182 9.46 2.47 -5.41
CA LEU A 182 9.97 1.09 -5.32
C LEU A 182 9.25 0.28 -4.23
N LEU A 183 8.93 0.89 -3.09
CA LEU A 183 8.16 0.22 -2.04
C LEU A 183 6.71 -0.06 -2.47
N ILE A 184 6.07 0.92 -3.12
CA ILE A 184 4.73 0.75 -3.70
C ILE A 184 4.74 -0.40 -4.71
N ASP A 185 5.66 -0.35 -5.68
CA ASP A 185 5.79 -1.36 -6.72
C ASP A 185 6.12 -2.75 -6.15
N ALA A 186 7.02 -2.83 -5.17
CA ALA A 186 7.36 -4.09 -4.52
C ALA A 186 6.15 -4.71 -3.80
N ILE A 187 5.33 -3.90 -3.12
CA ILE A 187 4.10 -4.38 -2.46
C ILE A 187 3.09 -4.86 -3.49
N VAL A 188 2.82 -4.05 -4.52
CA VAL A 188 1.87 -4.39 -5.60
C VAL A 188 2.30 -5.67 -6.30
N THR A 189 3.55 -5.73 -6.76
CA THR A 189 4.14 -6.90 -7.43
C THR A 189 4.11 -8.13 -6.53
N THR A 190 4.44 -8.01 -5.25
CA THR A 190 4.33 -9.12 -4.29
C THR A 190 2.88 -9.58 -4.14
N ALA A 191 1.91 -8.67 -4.15
CA ALA A 191 0.50 -9.04 -4.10
C ALA A 191 0.07 -9.88 -5.31
N HIS A 192 0.53 -9.52 -6.52
CA HIS A 192 0.25 -10.30 -7.74
C HIS A 192 0.95 -11.66 -7.76
N LEU A 193 2.18 -11.76 -7.25
CA LEU A 193 2.98 -12.97 -7.36
C LEU A 193 2.77 -13.95 -6.20
N ALA A 194 2.63 -13.42 -4.97
CA ALA A 194 2.63 -14.24 -3.76
C ALA A 194 1.22 -14.62 -3.32
N ILE A 195 0.21 -13.81 -3.62
CA ILE A 195 -1.14 -14.03 -3.11
C ILE A 195 -1.97 -14.67 -4.22
N PRO A 196 -2.54 -15.87 -4.00
CA PRO A 196 -3.43 -16.50 -4.94
C PRO A 196 -4.82 -15.82 -4.90
N CYS A 197 -4.85 -14.53 -5.21
CA CYS A 197 -6.05 -13.71 -5.38
C CYS A 197 -6.52 -13.75 -6.83
N ARG A 198 -7.74 -13.27 -7.05
CA ARG A 198 -8.23 -12.91 -8.37
C ARG A 198 -7.76 -11.51 -8.72
N TRP A 199 -7.52 -11.27 -10.00
CA TRP A 199 -7.13 -9.96 -10.52
C TRP A 199 -8.10 -8.85 -10.10
N CYS A 200 -9.41 -9.13 -10.12
CA CYS A 200 -10.44 -8.17 -9.69
C CYS A 200 -10.29 -7.74 -8.22
N SER A 201 -9.74 -8.61 -7.36
CA SER A 201 -9.51 -8.31 -5.95
C SER A 201 -8.24 -7.47 -5.74
N VAL A 202 -7.26 -7.58 -6.63
CA VAL A 202 -6.00 -6.80 -6.57
C VAL A 202 -6.14 -5.44 -7.25
N PHE A 203 -7.07 -5.28 -8.19
CA PHE A 203 -7.29 -4.01 -8.90
C PHE A 203 -7.45 -2.75 -7.99
N PRO A 204 -8.21 -2.79 -6.88
CA PRO A 204 -8.29 -1.65 -5.96
C PRO A 204 -6.92 -1.22 -5.42
N LEU A 205 -5.98 -2.16 -5.28
CA LEU A 205 -4.63 -1.90 -4.79
C LEU A 205 -3.78 -1.15 -5.83
N GLU A 206 -3.90 -1.48 -7.12
CA GLU A 206 -3.25 -0.74 -8.21
C GLU A 206 -3.78 0.70 -8.31
N VAL A 207 -5.11 0.85 -8.28
CA VAL A 207 -5.74 2.18 -8.30
C VAL A 207 -5.28 3.01 -7.11
N LEU A 208 -5.24 2.41 -5.92
CA LEU A 208 -4.77 3.09 -4.72
C LEU A 208 -3.29 3.48 -4.81
N ALA A 209 -2.42 2.62 -5.34
CA ALA A 209 -1.01 2.93 -5.56
C ALA A 209 -0.81 4.18 -6.43
N VAL A 210 -1.55 4.27 -7.53
CA VAL A 210 -1.52 5.44 -8.43
C VAL A 210 -2.05 6.69 -7.71
N LEU A 211 -3.18 6.57 -7.00
CA LEU A 211 -3.77 7.70 -6.26
C LEU A 211 -2.85 8.21 -5.15
N MET A 212 -2.18 7.31 -4.43
CA MET A 212 -1.24 7.65 -3.36
C MET A 212 -0.06 8.47 -3.89
N TYR A 213 0.58 8.01 -4.96
CA TYR A 213 1.67 8.76 -5.56
C TYR A 213 1.19 10.11 -6.11
N GLY A 214 0.02 10.14 -6.75
CA GLY A 214 -0.63 11.36 -7.19
C GLY A 214 -0.86 12.37 -6.05
N ALA A 215 -1.28 11.90 -4.87
CA ALA A 215 -1.49 12.75 -3.70
C ALA A 215 -0.18 13.33 -3.15
N VAL A 216 0.91 12.53 -3.13
CA VAL A 216 2.25 13.00 -2.72
C VAL A 216 2.75 14.10 -3.65
N VAL A 217 2.63 13.89 -4.96
CA VAL A 217 3.02 14.89 -5.97
C VAL A 217 2.18 16.16 -5.85
N ALA A 218 0.86 16.03 -5.67
CA ALA A 218 -0.05 17.16 -5.56
C ALA A 218 0.21 18.04 -4.33
N THR A 219 0.71 17.45 -3.24
CA THR A 219 1.01 18.17 -1.98
C THR A 219 2.41 18.76 -1.94
N GLY A 220 3.21 18.60 -3.01
CA GLY A 220 4.60 19.06 -3.04
C GLY A 220 5.51 18.31 -2.08
N ALA A 221 5.02 17.20 -1.50
CA ALA A 221 5.73 16.31 -0.58
C ALA A 221 6.73 15.40 -1.31
N THR A 222 7.29 15.89 -2.42
CA THR A 222 8.28 15.20 -3.26
C THR A 222 9.65 15.77 -2.96
N ALA A 223 10.63 14.91 -2.70
CA ALA A 223 12.00 15.35 -2.43
C ALA A 223 12.63 16.05 -3.65
N GLU A 224 12.18 15.75 -4.87
CA GLU A 224 12.82 16.18 -6.10
C GLU A 224 12.32 17.53 -6.67
N ALA A 225 11.09 17.96 -6.36
CA ALA A 225 10.50 19.17 -6.96
C ALA A 225 11.28 20.49 -6.71
N GLY A 226 12.05 20.58 -5.63
CA GLY A 226 12.79 21.79 -5.21
C GLY A 226 14.18 21.93 -5.81
N ARG A 227 14.74 20.86 -6.40
CA ARG A 227 16.01 21.00 -7.14
C ARG A 227 15.84 21.81 -8.41
N LYS A 228 14.64 21.82 -9.00
CA LYS A 228 14.36 22.56 -10.23
C LYS A 228 14.26 24.08 -10.04
N SER A 229 13.96 24.55 -8.83
CA SER A 229 13.90 25.99 -8.51
C SER A 229 15.24 26.59 -8.06
N ALA A 230 16.26 25.76 -7.83
CA ALA A 230 17.57 26.19 -7.30
C ALA A 230 18.69 26.23 -8.36
N LEU A 231 18.40 25.84 -9.61
CA LEU A 231 19.35 26.03 -10.71
C LEU A 231 19.10 27.41 -11.34
N PRO A 232 20.04 28.36 -11.23
CA PRO A 232 19.96 29.60 -11.97
C PRO A 232 20.07 29.27 -13.47
N PHE A 233 19.05 29.63 -14.23
CA PHE A 233 19.20 29.84 -15.67
C PHE A 233 19.88 31.19 -15.92
#